data_AF-X0W2C8-F1
#
_entry.id   AF-X0W2C8-F1
#
_cell.length_a   1.000
_cell.length_b   1.000
_cell.length_c   1.000
_cell.angle_alpha   90.00
_cell.angle_beta   90.00
_cell.angle_gamma   90.00
#
_symmetry.space_group_name_H-M   'P 1'
#
loop_
_entity.id
_entity.type
_entity.pdbx_description
1 polymer ?
#
loop_
_entity_poly.entity_id
_entity_poly.type
_entity_poly.pdbx_seq_one_letter_code
_entity_poly.pdbx_strand_id
1 'polypeptide(L)'
;MGRLDALGPLGIGDNIPDAVTPTSYDWKTDMRAQDDSYNDKTYHFPRLTMKATPECRSKDCGPLRPTVALHERNNHWNYYGVSGAWELQWHSFVWPLNADPYLRAGIHSFMRRLDEQSSSFEPNYVYLEPLFEKNRPFNELAGLAAWLGLISRDADARGAALDLLIEAIEDGRAHPDPMGDILMRLFSSGWNRLNRLAEGLSE
;
A
#
# COMPACT_ATOMS: atom_id res chain seq x y z
N MET A 1 -14.87 6.56 -14.80
CA MET A 1 -13.70 5.69 -15.01
C MET A 1 -13.45 5.58 -16.51
N GLY A 2 -12.27 5.96 -16.99
CA GLY A 2 -11.91 5.85 -18.41
C GLY A 2 -11.67 4.40 -18.80
N ARG A 3 -12.20 3.99 -19.97
CA ARG A 3 -11.95 2.67 -20.57
C ARG A 3 -11.06 2.85 -21.79
N LEU A 4 -10.12 1.95 -22.00
CA LEU A 4 -9.26 1.93 -23.19
C LEU A 4 -9.81 0.97 -24.25
N ASP A 5 -11.12 1.08 -24.55
CA ASP A 5 -11.79 0.16 -25.50
C ASP A 5 -11.13 0.17 -26.89
N ALA A 6 -10.41 1.25 -27.24
CA ALA A 6 -9.57 1.36 -28.44
C ALA A 6 -8.44 0.31 -28.54
N LEU A 7 -8.06 -0.32 -27.42
CA LEU A 7 -7.06 -1.39 -27.39
C LEU A 7 -7.65 -2.79 -27.66
N GLY A 8 -8.97 -2.90 -27.79
CA GLY A 8 -9.68 -4.16 -28.07
C GLY A 8 -9.11 -5.00 -29.23
N PRO A 9 -8.69 -4.41 -30.37
CA PRO A 9 -8.09 -5.16 -31.47
C PRO A 9 -6.78 -5.89 -31.13
N LEU A 10 -6.09 -5.51 -30.05
CA LEU A 10 -4.85 -6.14 -29.60
C LEU A 10 -5.08 -7.44 -28.81
N GLY A 11 -6.34 -7.86 -28.63
CA GLY A 11 -6.69 -9.05 -27.84
C GLY A 11 -6.40 -8.89 -26.34
N ILE A 12 -6.29 -7.65 -25.87
CA ILE A 12 -6.08 -7.32 -24.45
C ILE A 12 -7.46 -7.31 -23.79
N GLY A 13 -7.75 -8.34 -22.99
CA GLY A 13 -9.00 -8.44 -22.23
C GLY A 13 -9.05 -7.51 -21.01
N ASP A 14 -10.25 -7.33 -20.48
CA ASP A 14 -10.55 -6.63 -19.22
C ASP A 14 -10.33 -7.50 -17.96
N ASN A 15 -9.86 -8.74 -18.17
CA ASN A 15 -9.55 -9.70 -17.12
C ASN A 15 -8.16 -9.52 -16.49
N ILE A 16 -7.42 -8.47 -16.88
CA ILE A 16 -6.04 -8.22 -16.47
C ILE A 16 -5.94 -6.79 -15.89
N PRO A 17 -5.27 -6.60 -14.75
CA PRO A 17 -5.20 -5.30 -14.08
C PRO A 17 -4.51 -4.25 -14.94
N ASP A 18 -5.06 -3.03 -14.96
CA ASP A 18 -4.55 -1.87 -15.70
C ASP A 18 -4.25 -2.15 -17.19
N ALA A 19 -4.99 -3.11 -17.78
CA ALA A 19 -4.86 -3.48 -19.19
C ALA A 19 -5.81 -2.65 -20.07
N VAL A 20 -7.12 -2.74 -19.80
CA VAL A 20 -8.17 -1.93 -20.47
C VAL A 20 -8.90 -1.02 -19.48
N THR A 21 -9.08 -1.51 -18.26
CA THR A 21 -9.75 -0.83 -17.15
C THR A 21 -8.79 -0.63 -15.99
N PRO A 22 -8.84 0.53 -15.29
CA PRO A 22 -8.11 0.71 -14.05
C PRO A 22 -8.48 -0.37 -13.02
N THR A 23 -7.47 -0.87 -12.32
CA THR A 23 -7.65 -1.83 -11.24
C THR A 23 -8.26 -1.14 -10.05
N SER A 24 -9.29 -1.76 -9.50
CA SER A 24 -9.86 -1.37 -8.21
C SER A 24 -9.29 -2.23 -7.09
N TYR A 25 -9.16 -1.64 -5.90
CA TYR A 25 -8.69 -2.31 -4.71
C TYR A 25 -9.74 -2.25 -3.62
N ASP A 26 -10.11 -3.42 -3.10
CA ASP A 26 -10.91 -3.53 -1.90
C ASP A 26 -10.06 -4.14 -0.79
N TRP A 27 -10.14 -3.58 0.42
CA TRP A 27 -9.30 -4.02 1.53
C TRP A 27 -10.11 -4.21 2.81
N LYS A 28 -9.63 -5.06 3.69
CA LYS A 28 -10.25 -5.26 5.01
C LYS A 28 -9.19 -5.56 6.04
N THR A 29 -9.50 -5.21 7.27
CA THR A 29 -8.71 -5.58 8.43
C THR A 29 -9.40 -6.69 9.22
N ASP A 30 -8.60 -7.60 9.76
CA ASP A 30 -9.04 -8.68 10.64
C ASP A 30 -7.98 -8.97 11.71
N MET A 31 -8.40 -9.51 12.86
CA MET A 31 -7.48 -10.02 13.87
C MET A 31 -7.29 -11.51 13.64
N ARG A 32 -6.05 -11.92 13.34
CA ARG A 32 -5.72 -13.32 13.13
C ARG A 32 -5.11 -13.89 14.40
N ALA A 33 -5.64 -15.04 14.82
CA ALA A 33 -5.02 -15.90 15.82
C ALA A 33 -3.97 -16.80 15.16
N GLN A 34 -2.80 -16.91 15.76
CA GLN A 34 -1.78 -17.91 15.44
C GLN A 34 -1.27 -18.52 16.72
N ASP A 35 -1.40 -19.84 16.79
CA ASP A 35 -0.85 -20.63 17.88
C ASP A 35 0.66 -20.78 17.67
N ASP A 36 1.42 -20.54 18.72
CA ASP A 36 2.84 -20.80 18.73
C ASP A 36 3.07 -22.30 18.92
N SER A 37 3.86 -22.90 18.02
CA SER A 37 4.13 -24.33 18.05
C SER A 37 5.02 -24.75 19.23
N TYR A 38 5.68 -23.79 19.90
CA TYR A 38 6.66 -24.02 20.95
C TYR A 38 6.18 -23.63 22.35
N ASN A 39 5.21 -22.71 22.44
CA ASN A 39 4.52 -22.42 23.69
C ASN A 39 3.02 -22.39 23.40
N ASP A 40 2.19 -22.98 24.26
CA ASP A 40 0.73 -23.13 24.12
C ASP A 40 -0.01 -21.77 24.24
N LYS A 41 0.49 -20.73 23.57
CA LYS A 41 -0.07 -19.38 23.52
C LYS A 41 -0.55 -19.10 22.12
N THR A 42 -1.74 -18.52 22.05
CA THR A 42 -2.31 -17.94 20.84
C THR A 42 -1.94 -16.45 20.78
N TYR A 43 -1.22 -16.06 19.74
CA TYR A 43 -0.93 -14.67 19.44
C TYR A 43 -2.00 -14.10 18.52
N HIS A 44 -2.51 -12.93 18.86
CA HIS A 44 -3.42 -12.16 18.01
C HIS A 44 -2.65 -11.05 17.33
N PHE A 45 -2.64 -11.04 16.00
CA PHE A 45 -2.00 -9.98 15.23
C PHE A 45 -2.96 -9.38 14.20
N PRO A 46 -2.86 -8.06 13.97
CA PRO A 46 -3.64 -7.41 12.93
C PRO A 46 -3.21 -7.92 11.56
N ARG A 47 -4.19 -8.12 10.69
CA ARG A 47 -3.98 -8.49 9.30
C ARG A 47 -4.75 -7.51 8.43
N LEU A 48 -4.13 -7.09 7.33
CA LEU A 48 -4.78 -6.40 6.25
C LEU A 48 -4.78 -7.30 5.02
N THR A 49 -5.96 -7.52 4.46
CA THR A 49 -6.14 -8.27 3.22
C THR A 49 -6.63 -7.31 2.15
N MET A 50 -5.99 -7.31 0.98
CA MET A 50 -6.37 -6.48 -0.16
C MET A 50 -6.62 -7.35 -1.40
N LYS A 51 -7.73 -7.10 -2.07
CA LYS A 51 -8.17 -7.76 -3.29
C LYS A 51 -8.14 -6.75 -4.44
N ALA A 52 -7.36 -7.06 -5.47
CA ALA A 52 -7.37 -6.33 -6.73
C ALA A 52 -8.46 -6.91 -7.66
N THR A 53 -9.19 -6.04 -8.35
CA THR A 53 -10.17 -6.42 -9.38
C THR A 53 -9.96 -5.56 -10.63
N PRO A 54 -9.63 -6.16 -11.78
CA PRO A 54 -9.36 -7.60 -12.00
C PRO A 54 -8.07 -8.05 -11.29
N GLU A 55 -8.02 -9.34 -10.92
CA GLU A 55 -6.86 -9.92 -10.23
C GLU A 55 -5.88 -10.51 -11.24
N CYS A 56 -4.59 -10.25 -11.06
CA CYS A 56 -3.54 -10.97 -11.76
C CYS A 56 -3.45 -12.42 -11.23
N ARG A 57 -3.94 -13.40 -11.99
CA ARG A 57 -4.06 -14.81 -11.57
C ARG A 57 -3.11 -15.80 -12.25
N SER A 58 -2.33 -15.39 -13.25
CA SER A 58 -1.62 -16.35 -14.12
C SER A 58 -0.27 -15.85 -14.63
N LYS A 59 0.42 -16.76 -15.34
CA LYS A 59 1.61 -16.50 -16.19
C LYS A 59 1.37 -15.42 -17.26
N ASP A 60 0.13 -14.98 -17.47
CA ASP A 60 -0.24 -13.92 -18.42
C ASP A 60 0.05 -12.51 -17.89
N CYS A 61 0.38 -12.38 -16.60
CA CYS A 61 0.93 -11.15 -16.02
C CYS A 61 2.42 -10.94 -16.36
N GLY A 62 2.90 -11.61 -17.41
CA GLY A 62 4.31 -11.64 -17.76
C GLY A 62 4.93 -10.27 -18.03
N PRO A 63 6.28 -10.23 -18.13
CA PRO A 63 7.10 -9.01 -18.18
C PRO A 63 6.85 -8.11 -19.40
N LEU A 64 6.03 -8.55 -20.34
CA LEU A 64 5.72 -7.83 -21.58
C LEU A 64 4.68 -6.73 -21.40
N ARG A 65 4.11 -6.55 -20.19
CA ARG A 65 3.12 -5.52 -19.89
C ARG A 65 3.50 -4.78 -18.60
N PRO A 66 4.27 -3.68 -18.70
CA PRO A 66 4.78 -2.97 -17.52
C PRO A 66 3.70 -2.55 -16.52
N THR A 67 2.51 -2.14 -16.97
CA THR A 67 1.35 -1.85 -16.08
C THR A 67 0.95 -3.05 -15.24
N VAL A 68 0.84 -4.21 -15.88
CA VAL A 68 0.36 -5.46 -15.29
C VAL A 68 1.43 -6.05 -14.36
N ALA A 69 2.70 -5.92 -14.72
CA ALA A 69 3.83 -6.43 -13.96
C ALA A 69 3.94 -5.84 -12.54
N LEU A 70 3.39 -4.64 -12.30
CA LEU A 70 3.34 -4.04 -10.96
C LEU A 70 2.28 -4.70 -10.06
N HIS A 71 1.31 -5.41 -10.64
CA HIS A 71 0.32 -6.19 -9.90
C HIS A 71 0.73 -7.63 -9.68
N GLU A 72 1.77 -8.08 -10.37
CA GLU A 72 2.42 -9.34 -10.08
C GLU A 72 3.00 -9.24 -8.66
N ARG A 73 2.91 -10.34 -7.89
CA ARG A 73 3.64 -10.45 -6.63
C ARG A 73 5.12 -10.54 -6.96
N ASN A 74 5.73 -9.41 -7.27
CA ASN A 74 7.13 -9.38 -7.60
C ASN A 74 7.92 -9.87 -6.40
N ASN A 75 8.74 -10.87 -6.70
CA ASN A 75 9.69 -11.52 -5.83
C ASN A 75 9.11 -12.43 -4.73
N HIS A 76 8.62 -13.61 -5.13
CA HIS A 76 8.32 -14.70 -4.19
C HIS A 76 9.54 -15.19 -3.38
N TRP A 77 10.76 -14.87 -3.84
CA TRP A 77 12.01 -15.18 -3.12
C TRP A 77 12.36 -14.15 -2.06
N ASN A 78 11.81 -12.94 -2.15
CA ASN A 78 11.99 -11.92 -1.14
C ASN A 78 10.72 -11.84 -0.29
N TYR A 79 10.86 -12.20 0.99
CA TYR A 79 9.76 -12.16 1.95
C TYR A 79 9.11 -10.77 2.05
N TYR A 80 9.80 -9.70 1.64
CA TYR A 80 9.32 -8.32 1.64
C TYR A 80 8.96 -7.78 0.24
N GLY A 81 9.13 -8.57 -0.82
CA GLY A 81 8.70 -8.25 -2.19
C GLY A 81 9.67 -7.39 -3.02
N VAL A 82 10.70 -6.80 -2.44
CA VAL A 82 11.69 -5.93 -3.13
C VAL A 82 13.05 -5.93 -2.44
N SER A 83 14.13 -5.87 -3.24
CA SER A 83 15.51 -6.11 -2.80
C SER A 83 16.25 -4.87 -2.30
N GLY A 84 15.72 -3.66 -2.52
CA GLY A 84 16.32 -2.42 -2.04
C GLY A 84 15.48 -1.17 -2.32
N ALA A 85 15.74 -0.08 -1.57
CA ALA A 85 15.07 1.22 -1.74
C ALA A 85 15.18 1.77 -3.17
N TRP A 86 16.34 1.63 -3.82
CA TRP A 86 16.54 2.11 -5.20
C TRP A 86 15.60 1.42 -6.20
N GLU A 87 15.31 0.12 -6.05
CA GLU A 87 14.36 -0.59 -6.92
C GLU A 87 12.96 0.01 -6.79
N LEU A 88 12.55 0.33 -5.56
CA LEU A 88 11.26 0.97 -5.29
C LEU A 88 11.16 2.37 -5.89
N GLN A 89 12.23 3.15 -5.82
CA GLN A 89 12.30 4.47 -6.47
C GLN A 89 12.19 4.32 -7.99
N TRP A 90 12.88 3.37 -8.60
CA TRP A 90 12.71 3.09 -10.02
C TRP A 90 11.28 2.69 -10.38
N HIS A 91 10.63 1.86 -9.56
CA HIS A 91 9.23 1.47 -9.78
C HIS A 91 8.26 2.66 -9.70
N SER A 92 8.51 3.65 -8.83
CA SER A 92 7.65 4.83 -8.75
C SER A 92 7.79 5.80 -9.93
N PHE A 93 8.96 5.84 -10.57
CA PHE A 93 9.19 6.64 -11.79
C PHE A 93 8.58 6.05 -13.05
N VAL A 94 8.50 4.71 -13.14
CA VAL A 94 8.04 4.02 -14.35
C VAL A 94 6.54 4.22 -14.60
N TRP A 95 5.75 4.53 -13.56
CA TRP A 95 4.29 4.75 -13.70
C TRP A 95 3.77 6.04 -13.02
N PRO A 96 3.90 7.22 -13.66
CA PRO A 96 3.64 8.49 -13.00
C PRO A 96 2.16 8.77 -12.68
N LEU A 97 1.21 8.11 -13.37
CA LEU A 97 -0.22 8.45 -13.24
C LEU A 97 -1.03 7.53 -12.32
N ASN A 98 -0.62 6.27 -12.14
CA ASN A 98 -1.31 5.34 -11.23
C ASN A 98 -0.31 4.76 -10.23
N ALA A 99 -0.32 5.29 -9.01
CA ALA A 99 0.52 4.80 -7.91
C ALA A 99 -0.11 3.61 -7.18
N ASP A 100 -1.36 3.23 -7.46
CA ASP A 100 -2.09 2.24 -6.67
C ASP A 100 -1.42 0.86 -6.58
N PRO A 101 -0.85 0.29 -7.66
CA PRO A 101 -0.17 -0.99 -7.58
C PRO A 101 1.07 -0.91 -6.68
N TYR A 102 1.77 0.23 -6.74
CA TYR A 102 2.93 0.53 -5.93
C TYR A 102 2.57 0.73 -4.45
N LEU A 103 1.53 1.52 -4.18
CA LEU A 103 1.00 1.75 -2.83
C LEU A 103 0.46 0.46 -2.21
N ARG A 104 -0.17 -0.42 -2.99
CA ARG A 104 -0.58 -1.75 -2.53
C ARG A 104 0.61 -2.57 -2.01
N ALA A 105 1.73 -2.56 -2.74
CA ALA A 105 2.95 -3.23 -2.29
C ALA A 105 3.47 -2.60 -0.98
N GLY A 106 3.48 -1.27 -0.91
CA GLY A 106 3.85 -0.52 0.29
C GLY A 106 2.98 -0.83 1.50
N ILE A 107 1.66 -0.86 1.33
CA ILE A 107 0.69 -1.22 2.37
C ILE A 107 0.95 -2.63 2.90
N HIS A 108 1.24 -3.59 2.03
CA HIS A 108 1.64 -4.93 2.46
C HIS A 108 2.97 -4.91 3.23
N SER A 109 3.94 -4.10 2.82
CA SER A 109 5.22 -3.94 3.53
C SER A 109 5.03 -3.30 4.91
N PHE A 110 4.29 -2.19 5.01
CA PHE A 110 3.95 -1.53 6.26
C PHE A 110 3.27 -2.49 7.23
N MET A 111 2.29 -3.26 6.76
CA MET A 111 1.57 -4.22 7.61
C MET A 111 2.46 -5.34 8.12
N ARG A 112 3.41 -5.82 7.32
CA ARG A 112 4.37 -6.86 7.74
C ARG A 112 5.39 -6.34 8.75
N ARG A 113 5.74 -5.06 8.66
CA ARG A 113 6.83 -4.43 9.42
C ARG A 113 6.37 -3.39 10.43
N LEU A 114 5.08 -3.37 10.72
CA LEU A 114 4.46 -2.38 11.60
C LEU A 114 5.17 -2.25 12.96
N ASP A 115 5.65 -3.37 13.50
CA ASP A 115 6.29 -3.45 14.81
C ASP A 115 7.83 -3.51 14.76
N GLU A 116 8.40 -3.45 13.56
CA GLU A 116 9.84 -3.52 13.29
C GLU A 116 10.49 -2.14 13.28
N GLN A 117 11.77 -2.07 13.67
CA GLN A 117 12.54 -0.82 13.66
C GLN A 117 13.12 -0.54 12.27
N SER A 118 13.47 0.73 12.01
CA SER A 118 14.11 1.15 10.75
C SER A 118 15.46 0.47 10.49
N SER A 119 16.17 0.06 11.54
CA SER A 119 17.45 -0.64 11.43
C SER A 119 17.36 -2.12 11.06
N SER A 120 16.16 -2.72 11.12
CA SER A 120 15.98 -4.15 10.86
C SER A 120 16.00 -4.49 9.36
N PHE A 121 15.57 -3.55 8.50
CA PHE A 121 15.29 -3.80 7.08
C PHE A 121 15.39 -2.50 6.27
N GLU A 122 15.37 -2.61 4.94
CA GLU A 122 15.32 -1.46 4.02
C GLU A 122 14.19 -0.47 4.39
N PRO A 123 14.39 0.86 4.40
CA PRO A 123 13.37 1.80 4.86
C PRO A 123 12.07 1.74 4.03
N ASN A 124 10.91 1.78 4.69
CA ASN A 124 9.61 1.72 3.99
C ASN A 124 9.09 3.09 3.51
N TYR A 125 9.73 4.21 3.90
CA TYR A 125 9.30 5.56 3.52
C TYR A 125 9.23 5.76 2.01
N VAL A 126 10.05 5.01 1.25
CA VAL A 126 10.12 5.08 -0.21
C VAL A 126 8.75 4.87 -0.85
N TYR A 127 7.88 4.04 -0.25
CA TYR A 127 6.53 3.81 -0.74
C TYR A 127 5.62 5.05 -0.68
N LEU A 128 5.98 6.06 0.11
CA LEU A 128 5.24 7.31 0.26
C LEU A 128 5.78 8.42 -0.64
N GLU A 129 7.05 8.33 -1.07
CA GLU A 129 7.71 9.35 -1.92
C GLU A 129 6.85 9.82 -3.11
N PRO A 130 6.15 8.95 -3.86
CA PRO A 130 5.41 9.41 -5.04
C PRO A 130 4.26 10.36 -4.66
N LEU A 131 3.72 10.24 -3.44
CA LEU A 131 2.60 11.04 -2.99
C LEU A 131 2.96 12.49 -2.67
N PHE A 132 4.26 12.82 -2.58
CA PHE A 132 4.75 14.21 -2.49
C PHE A 132 4.62 14.96 -3.82
N GLU A 133 4.41 14.26 -4.94
CA GLU A 133 4.11 14.92 -6.20
C GLU A 133 2.68 15.51 -6.17
N LYS A 134 2.56 16.84 -6.20
CA LYS A 134 1.29 17.59 -6.12
C LYS A 134 0.23 17.21 -7.15
N ASN A 135 0.66 16.72 -8.32
CA ASN A 135 -0.24 16.31 -9.40
C ASN A 135 -0.78 14.89 -9.22
N ARG A 136 -0.34 14.16 -8.19
CA ARG A 136 -0.81 12.80 -7.94
C ARG A 136 -2.08 12.79 -7.09
N PRO A 137 -3.08 11.96 -7.48
CA PRO A 137 -4.30 11.83 -6.71
C PRO A 137 -4.00 11.22 -5.33
N PHE A 138 -4.59 11.81 -4.30
CA PHE A 138 -4.55 11.27 -2.95
C PHE A 138 -5.83 10.46 -2.70
N ASN A 139 -5.79 9.20 -3.12
CA ASN A 139 -6.94 8.30 -3.07
C ASN A 139 -6.96 7.45 -1.78
N GLU A 140 -7.89 6.49 -1.71
CA GLU A 140 -8.06 5.62 -0.55
C GLU A 140 -6.78 4.86 -0.18
N LEU A 141 -6.01 4.37 -1.16
CA LEU A 141 -4.75 3.68 -0.90
C LEU A 141 -3.66 4.63 -0.42
N ALA A 142 -3.61 5.86 -0.93
CA ALA A 142 -2.69 6.88 -0.43
C ALA A 142 -2.96 7.19 1.05
N GLY A 143 -4.23 7.40 1.41
CA GLY A 143 -4.64 7.63 2.80
C GLY A 143 -4.36 6.43 3.71
N LEU A 144 -4.63 5.21 3.22
CA LEU A 144 -4.31 3.98 3.96
C LEU A 144 -2.80 3.82 4.17
N ALA A 145 -1.97 4.07 3.14
CA ALA A 145 -0.52 4.02 3.25
C ALA A 145 0.01 5.08 4.24
N ALA A 146 -0.52 6.31 4.20
CA ALA A 146 -0.16 7.37 5.13
C ALA A 146 -0.50 7.00 6.58
N TRP A 147 -1.72 6.49 6.84
CA TRP A 147 -2.09 6.05 8.19
C TRP A 147 -1.20 4.92 8.70
N LEU A 148 -0.90 3.93 7.85
CA LEU A 148 -0.02 2.82 8.20
C LEU A 148 1.42 3.25 8.45
N GLY A 149 1.94 4.18 7.64
CA GLY A 149 3.24 4.80 7.86
C GLY A 149 3.29 5.54 9.20
N LEU A 150 2.26 6.31 9.53
CA LEU A 150 2.19 7.09 10.76
C LEU A 150 2.18 6.22 12.03
N ILE A 151 1.53 5.05 11.99
CA ILE A 151 1.49 4.12 13.14
C ILE A 151 2.64 3.08 13.14
N SER A 152 3.54 3.16 12.15
CA SER A 152 4.72 2.30 12.03
C SER A 152 5.74 2.60 13.14
N ARG A 153 6.52 1.58 13.51
CA ARG A 153 7.70 1.74 14.38
C ARG A 153 8.97 2.12 13.60
N ASP A 154 8.93 2.05 12.27
CA ASP A 154 9.96 2.60 11.38
C ASP A 154 9.89 4.13 11.42
N ALA A 155 10.90 4.76 12.02
CA ALA A 155 10.95 6.21 12.23
C ALA A 155 10.99 7.00 10.92
N ASP A 156 11.66 6.48 9.89
CA ASP A 156 11.76 7.15 8.60
C ASP A 156 10.40 7.12 7.89
N ALA A 157 9.71 5.97 7.96
CA ALA A 157 8.35 5.84 7.44
C ALA A 157 7.35 6.74 8.17
N ARG A 158 7.46 6.84 9.50
CA ARG A 158 6.58 7.69 10.31
C ARG A 158 6.79 9.16 10.00
N GLY A 159 8.04 9.63 9.94
CA GLY A 159 8.36 11.00 9.55
C GLY A 159 7.84 11.34 8.16
N ALA A 160 8.10 10.47 7.17
CA ALA A 160 7.59 10.69 5.81
C ALA A 160 6.06 10.68 5.73
N ALA A 161 5.38 9.86 6.54
CA ALA A 161 3.91 9.86 6.60
C ALA A 161 3.35 11.15 7.22
N LEU A 162 3.99 11.67 8.25
CA LEU A 162 3.61 12.94 8.88
C LEU A 162 3.78 14.10 7.90
N ASP A 163 4.97 14.21 7.28
CA ASP A 163 5.28 15.24 6.29
C ASP A 163 4.30 15.17 5.10
N LEU A 164 4.03 13.95 4.60
CA LEU A 164 3.06 13.74 3.53
C LEU A 164 1.66 14.20 3.91
N LEU A 165 1.20 13.89 5.13
CA LEU A 165 -0.13 14.30 5.60
C LEU A 165 -0.23 15.82 5.71
N ILE A 166 0.82 16.48 6.22
CA ILE A 166 0.89 17.94 6.29
C ILE A 166 0.77 18.52 4.88
N GLU A 167 1.65 18.09 3.96
CA GLU A 167 1.66 18.63 2.59
C GLU A 167 0.36 18.36 1.84
N ALA A 168 -0.21 17.16 1.98
CA ALA A 168 -1.46 16.79 1.32
C ALA A 168 -2.68 17.53 1.90
N ILE A 169 -2.64 17.90 3.19
CA ILE A 169 -3.69 18.77 3.78
C ILE A 169 -3.51 20.20 3.27
N GLU A 170 -2.28 20.72 3.23
CA GLU A 170 -1.97 22.07 2.77
C GLU A 170 -2.32 22.29 1.30
N ASP A 171 -2.07 21.31 0.44
CA ASP A 171 -2.43 21.37 -0.99
C ASP A 171 -3.88 20.95 -1.28
N GLY A 172 -4.61 20.52 -0.26
CA GLY A 172 -6.04 20.19 -0.31
C GLY A 172 -6.37 18.82 -0.91
N ARG A 173 -5.38 17.95 -1.15
CA ARG A 173 -5.62 16.58 -1.63
C ARG A 173 -6.11 15.64 -0.52
N ALA A 174 -5.66 15.81 0.71
CA ALA A 174 -6.08 15.01 1.86
C ALA A 174 -7.27 15.67 2.59
N HIS A 175 -8.48 15.33 2.15
CA HIS A 175 -9.70 15.81 2.81
C HIS A 175 -9.98 15.08 4.13
N PRO A 176 -10.44 15.79 5.19
CA PRO A 176 -10.72 15.18 6.48
C PRO A 176 -11.73 14.02 6.44
N ASP A 177 -12.83 14.15 5.69
CA ASP A 177 -13.90 13.13 5.71
C ASP A 177 -13.43 11.78 5.14
N PRO A 178 -12.85 11.70 3.91
CA PRO A 178 -12.31 10.43 3.41
C PRO A 178 -11.21 9.85 4.31
N MET A 179 -10.37 10.71 4.89
CA MET A 179 -9.29 10.28 5.78
C MET A 179 -9.83 9.67 7.07
N GLY A 180 -10.88 10.26 7.64
CA GLY A 180 -11.60 9.74 8.80
C GLY A 180 -12.26 8.38 8.50
N ASP A 181 -12.89 8.23 7.34
CA ASP A 181 -13.50 6.96 6.93
C ASP A 181 -12.47 5.83 6.81
N ILE A 182 -11.32 6.11 6.19
CA ILE A 182 -10.21 5.16 6.07
C ILE A 182 -9.70 4.77 7.47
N LEU A 183 -9.52 5.75 8.35
CA LEU A 183 -9.05 5.53 9.72
C LEU A 183 -10.05 4.65 10.50
N MET A 184 -11.33 4.97 10.43
CA MET A 184 -12.39 4.18 11.08
C MET A 184 -12.43 2.75 10.55
N ARG A 185 -12.32 2.56 9.23
CA ARG A 185 -12.25 1.24 8.60
C ARG A 185 -11.01 0.46 9.07
N LEU A 186 -9.86 1.12 9.18
CA LEU A 186 -8.60 0.53 9.64
C LEU A 186 -8.73 -0.04 11.07
N PHE A 187 -9.32 0.74 11.97
CA PHE A 187 -9.43 0.41 13.40
C PHE A 187 -10.68 -0.41 13.76
N SER A 188 -11.65 -0.57 12.84
CA SER A 188 -12.91 -1.29 13.06
C SER A 188 -12.77 -2.75 13.49
N SER A 189 -11.65 -3.41 13.17
CA SER A 189 -11.44 -4.84 13.42
C SER A 189 -10.88 -5.18 14.81
N GLY A 190 -10.91 -4.24 15.77
CA GLY A 190 -10.34 -4.42 17.11
C GLY A 190 -8.81 -4.24 17.15
N TRP A 191 -8.27 -3.49 16.18
CA TRP A 191 -6.85 -3.24 16.11
C TRP A 191 -6.40 -2.21 17.15
N ASN A 192 -5.81 -2.66 18.24
CA ASN A 192 -5.41 -1.78 19.35
C ASN A 192 -4.03 -1.14 19.13
N ARG A 193 -3.96 -0.12 18.27
CA ARG A 193 -2.75 0.71 18.05
C ARG A 193 -3.00 2.23 18.14
N LEU A 194 -4.10 2.64 18.77
CA LEU A 194 -4.47 4.06 18.95
C LEU A 194 -3.40 4.89 19.67
N ASN A 195 -2.60 4.30 20.57
CA ASN A 195 -1.51 5.01 21.25
C ASN A 195 -0.45 5.52 20.25
N ARG A 196 -0.09 4.71 19.24
CA ARG A 196 0.90 5.12 18.22
C ARG A 196 0.34 6.20 17.29
N LEU A 197 -0.95 6.09 16.99
CA LEU A 197 -1.65 7.13 16.24
C LEU A 197 -1.64 8.46 17.01
N ALA A 198 -1.93 8.42 18.31
CA ALA A 198 -1.89 9.60 19.17
C ALA A 198 -0.48 10.20 19.26
N GLU A 199 0.55 9.37 19.39
CA GLU A 199 1.95 9.81 19.35
C GLU A 199 2.29 10.50 18.03
N GLY A 200 1.98 9.87 16.88
CA GLY A 200 2.28 10.44 15.57
C GLY A 200 1.51 11.73 15.24
N LEU A 201 0.31 11.92 15.80
CA LEU A 201 -0.47 13.16 15.63
C LEU A 201 -0.12 14.25 16.64
N SER A 202 0.74 13.97 17.62
CA SER A 202 1.15 14.93 18.65
C SER A 202 2.43 15.69 18.32
N GLU A 203 3.16 15.24 17.29
CA GLU A 203 4.33 15.91 16.71
C GLU A 203 3.91 17.14 15.87
#